data_AF-A0A182SKI6-F1
#
_entry.id   AF-A0A182SKI6-F1
#
_cell.length_a   1.000
_cell.length_b   1.000
_cell.length_c   1.000
_cell.angle_alpha   90.00
_cell.angle_beta   90.00
_cell.angle_gamma   90.00
#
_symmetry.space_group_name_H-M   'P 1'
#
loop_
_entity.id
_entity.type
_entity.pdbx_description
1 polymer ?
#
loop_
_entity_poly.entity_id
_entity_poly.type
_entity_poly.pdbx_seq_one_letter_code
_entity_poly.pdbx_strand_id
1 'polypeptide(L)'
;FGTKCARCSRTISATDWVRRARDLIFHLACFACDSCGRQLSTGEQFALVDDKVLCKTHYSEMFDCGTSSDDGCEADGYQKNNKTKRVRTTFTEEQLQILQANFNIDSNPDGQDLERIASVTGLSKRVTQVWFQNSRARQKKHVQ
;
A
#
# COMPACT_ATOMS: atom_id res chain seq x y z
N PHE A 1 -4.93 23.67 -30.27
CA PHE A 1 -3.79 23.00 -29.64
C PHE A 1 -4.26 22.38 -28.33
N GLY A 2 -4.36 21.06 -28.24
CA GLY A 2 -4.82 20.37 -27.03
C GLY A 2 -3.63 19.76 -26.29
N THR A 3 -3.69 19.74 -24.96
CA THR A 3 -2.70 19.06 -24.10
C THR A 3 -2.66 17.58 -24.42
N LYS A 4 -1.45 17.02 -24.59
CA LYS A 4 -1.23 15.60 -24.90
C LYS A 4 -0.52 14.91 -23.76
N CYS A 5 -0.79 13.62 -23.58
CA CYS A 5 -0.07 12.80 -22.64
C CYS A 5 1.36 12.55 -23.12
N ALA A 6 2.37 12.87 -22.31
CA ALA A 6 3.78 12.65 -22.66
C ALA A 6 4.18 11.17 -22.82
N ARG A 7 3.40 10.23 -22.25
CA ARG A 7 3.68 8.79 -22.37
C ARG A 7 2.97 8.09 -23.52
N CYS A 8 1.69 8.40 -23.75
CA CYS A 8 0.89 7.72 -24.78
C CYS A 8 0.53 8.60 -25.98
N SER A 9 0.99 9.85 -25.99
CA SER A 9 0.79 10.85 -27.05
C SER A 9 -0.66 11.17 -27.42
N ARG A 10 -1.64 10.57 -26.73
CA ARG A 10 -3.07 10.83 -26.87
C ARG A 10 -3.43 12.18 -26.27
N THR A 11 -4.37 12.87 -26.89
CA THR A 11 -4.93 14.12 -26.40
C THR A 11 -5.70 13.87 -25.10
N ILE A 12 -5.47 14.70 -24.09
CA ILE A 12 -6.17 14.65 -22.80
C ILE A 12 -7.60 15.20 -22.98
N SER A 13 -8.61 14.44 -22.57
CA SER A 13 -10.00 14.91 -22.51
C SER A 13 -10.34 15.58 -21.18
N ALA A 14 -11.43 16.35 -21.13
CA ALA A 14 -11.88 17.01 -19.89
C ALA A 14 -12.32 16.02 -18.79
N THR A 15 -12.67 14.79 -19.18
CA THR A 15 -13.03 13.70 -18.27
C THR A 15 -11.84 12.90 -17.78
N ASP A 16 -10.66 13.09 -18.38
CA ASP A 16 -9.47 12.33 -18.02
C ASP A 16 -8.85 12.85 -16.74
N TRP A 17 -8.60 11.92 -15.82
CA TRP A 17 -7.76 12.19 -14.67
C TRP A 17 -6.32 12.34 -15.13
N VAL A 18 -5.70 13.46 -14.79
CA VAL A 18 -4.32 13.77 -15.19
C VAL A 18 -3.40 13.96 -14.00
N ARG A 19 -2.13 13.67 -14.23
CA ARG A 19 -1.01 14.11 -13.40
C ARG A 19 -0.15 15.08 -14.19
N ARG A 20 0.28 16.13 -13.52
CA ARG A 20 1.28 17.07 -14.03
C ARG A 20 2.59 16.83 -13.29
N ALA A 21 3.67 16.63 -14.03
CA ALA A 21 5.02 16.52 -13.49
C ALA A 21 5.91 17.49 -14.27
N ARG A 22 6.35 18.56 -13.61
CA ARG A 22 6.99 19.72 -14.26
C ARG A 22 6.10 20.23 -15.41
N ASP A 23 6.62 20.27 -16.62
CA ASP A 23 5.94 20.74 -17.83
C ASP A 23 5.21 19.63 -18.59
N LEU A 24 5.31 18.38 -18.15
CA LEU A 24 4.68 17.23 -18.78
C LEU A 24 3.36 16.87 -18.12
N ILE A 25 2.41 16.46 -18.96
CA ILE A 25 1.09 16.00 -18.53
C ILE A 25 0.94 14.53 -18.90
N PHE A 26 0.43 13.76 -17.96
CA PHE A 26 0.22 12.33 -18.10
C PHE A 26 -1.22 12.00 -17.71
N HIS A 27 -1.83 11.02 -18.34
CA HIS A 27 -3.02 10.39 -17.76
C HIS A 27 -2.65 9.76 -16.41
N LEU A 28 -3.59 9.72 -15.48
CA LEU A 28 -3.41 9.07 -14.19
C LEU A 28 -2.96 7.61 -14.34
N ALA A 29 -3.54 6.90 -15.32
CA ALA A 29 -3.17 5.53 -15.68
C ALA A 29 -1.81 5.44 -16.39
N CYS A 30 -1.43 6.49 -17.14
CA CYS A 30 -0.15 6.55 -17.82
C CYS A 30 1.00 6.97 -16.91
N PHE A 31 0.73 7.53 -15.73
CA PHE A 31 1.76 7.92 -14.76
C PHE A 31 2.33 6.69 -14.04
N ALA A 32 3.24 5.99 -14.72
CA ALA A 32 3.84 4.76 -14.27
C ALA A 32 5.35 4.75 -14.59
N CYS A 33 6.10 3.97 -13.83
CA CYS A 33 7.52 3.79 -14.03
C CYS A 33 7.83 3.24 -15.44
N ASP A 34 8.82 3.79 -16.13
CA ASP A 34 9.25 3.29 -17.45
C ASP A 34 9.90 1.90 -17.32
N SER A 35 10.74 1.68 -16.30
CA SER A 35 11.45 0.41 -16.12
C SER A 35 10.56 -0.78 -15.70
N CYS A 36 9.54 -0.56 -14.85
CA CYS A 36 8.70 -1.67 -14.35
C CYS A 36 7.21 -1.56 -14.68
N GLY A 37 6.78 -0.51 -15.39
CA GLY A 37 5.38 -0.29 -15.72
C GLY A 37 4.45 -0.01 -14.53
N ARG A 38 4.95 0.01 -13.29
CA ARG A 38 4.11 0.20 -12.10
C ARG A 38 3.53 1.61 -12.03
N GLN A 39 2.21 1.71 -11.94
CA GLN A 39 1.52 2.97 -11.74
C GLN A 39 1.88 3.54 -10.36
N LEU A 40 2.29 4.81 -10.34
CA LEU A 40 2.63 5.53 -9.12
C LEU A 40 1.38 6.23 -8.59
N SER A 41 1.15 6.22 -7.29
CA SER A 41 -0.01 6.82 -6.61
C SER A 41 0.33 8.11 -5.89
N THR A 42 -0.69 8.88 -5.48
CA THR A 42 -0.50 10.10 -4.70
C THR A 42 0.20 9.77 -3.38
N GLY A 43 1.27 10.50 -3.07
CA GLY A 43 2.10 10.25 -1.88
C GLY A 43 3.31 9.33 -2.10
N GLU A 44 3.52 8.80 -3.31
CA GLU A 44 4.73 8.05 -3.64
C GLU A 44 5.83 8.96 -4.21
N GLN A 45 7.09 8.68 -3.86
CA GLN A 45 8.25 9.37 -4.42
C GLN A 45 8.55 8.84 -5.83
N PHE A 46 8.82 9.75 -6.76
CA PHE A 46 9.17 9.45 -8.14
C PHE A 46 10.30 10.36 -8.62
N ALA A 47 10.98 9.95 -9.67
CA ALA A 47 11.93 10.75 -10.41
C ALA A 47 11.48 10.94 -11.85
N LEU A 48 11.93 12.02 -12.47
CA LEU A 48 11.67 12.33 -13.87
C LEU A 48 13.01 12.53 -14.57
N VAL A 49 13.37 11.59 -15.45
CA VAL A 49 14.64 11.52 -16.16
C VAL A 49 14.33 11.40 -17.64
N ASP A 50 14.84 12.30 -18.49
CA ASP A 50 14.56 12.33 -19.93
C ASP A 50 13.08 12.18 -20.28
N ASP A 51 12.22 12.98 -19.62
CA ASP A 51 10.76 12.96 -19.78
C ASP A 51 10.06 11.64 -19.41
N LYS A 52 10.81 10.70 -18.82
CA LYS A 52 10.32 9.40 -18.34
C LYS A 52 10.16 9.41 -16.83
N VAL A 53 9.03 8.89 -16.37
CA VAL A 53 8.74 8.73 -14.94
C VAL A 53 9.39 7.44 -14.45
N LEU A 54 10.17 7.52 -13.37
CA LEU A 54 10.80 6.39 -12.71
C LEU A 54 10.37 6.33 -11.25
N CYS A 55 10.20 5.12 -10.72
CA CYS A 55 9.98 4.96 -9.28
C CYS A 55 11.31 5.15 -8.52
N LYS A 56 11.23 5.48 -7.23
CA LYS A 56 12.42 5.69 -6.37
C LYS A 56 13.45 4.55 -6.47
N THR A 57 13.00 3.30 -6.53
CA THR A 57 13.86 2.12 -6.61
C THR A 57 14.70 2.13 -7.88
N HIS A 58 14.07 2.17 -9.06
CA HIS A 58 14.79 2.16 -10.34
C HIS A 58 15.61 3.44 -10.55
N TYR A 59 15.17 4.57 -9.99
CA TYR A 59 15.98 5.78 -10.02
C TYR A 59 17.29 5.62 -9.24
N SER A 60 17.27 5.04 -8.03
CA SER A 60 18.50 4.78 -7.26
C SER A 60 19.42 3.81 -8.00
N GLU A 61 18.88 2.69 -8.48
CA GLU A 61 19.65 1.67 -9.20
C GLU A 61 20.35 2.21 -10.46
N MET A 62 19.76 3.20 -11.13
CA MET A 62 20.37 3.84 -12.31
C MET A 62 21.46 4.87 -11.96
N PHE A 63 21.46 5.43 -10.74
CA PHE A 63 22.40 6.48 -10.31
C PHE A 63 23.49 5.99 -9.35
N ASP A 64 23.35 4.81 -8.76
CA ASP A 64 24.37 4.20 -7.88
C ASP A 64 25.54 3.53 -8.65
N CYS A 65 25.47 3.44 -9.99
CA CYS A 65 26.58 2.96 -10.83
C CYS A 65 27.53 4.10 -11.23
N GLY A 66 28.11 4.79 -10.23
CA GLY A 66 29.01 5.93 -10.45
C GLY A 66 30.22 6.00 -9.51
N THR A 67 30.39 5.04 -8.60
CA THR A 67 31.55 5.01 -7.70
C THR A 67 31.98 3.59 -7.37
N SER A 68 32.82 3.03 -8.23
CA SER A 68 33.69 1.90 -7.87
C SER A 68 34.89 2.41 -7.07
N SER A 69 34.91 2.21 -5.75
CA SER A 69 36.14 2.10 -4.93
C SER A 69 35.78 1.50 -3.56
N ASP A 70 36.25 0.27 -3.35
CA ASP A 70 36.84 -0.29 -2.12
C ASP A 70 36.66 0.47 -0.79
N ASP A 71 35.95 -0.15 0.17
CA ASP A 71 36.35 -0.45 1.56
C ASP A 71 35.09 -0.79 2.42
N GLY A 72 35.19 -1.77 3.31
CA GLY A 72 34.03 -2.34 4.02
C GLY A 72 33.52 -1.51 5.21
N CYS A 73 32.22 -1.62 5.52
CA CYS A 73 31.67 -1.58 6.89
C CYS A 73 30.21 -2.05 6.94
N GLU A 74 29.93 -2.94 7.89
CA GLU A 74 28.61 -3.42 8.32
C GLU A 74 27.80 -2.32 9.02
N ALA A 75 26.47 -2.53 9.06
CA ALA A 75 25.46 -1.85 9.88
C ALA A 75 25.04 -0.41 9.47
N ASP A 76 23.89 -0.27 8.82
CA ASP A 76 22.61 -0.15 9.53
C ASP A 76 21.44 -0.06 8.54
N GLY A 77 20.29 -0.62 8.91
CA GLY A 77 19.18 -0.93 8.01
C GLY A 77 18.53 0.29 7.36
N TYR A 78 18.93 0.60 6.11
CA TYR A 78 18.14 1.49 5.27
C TYR A 78 16.90 0.75 4.77
N GLN A 79 15.80 1.01 5.48
CA GLN A 79 14.47 0.45 5.26
C GLN A 79 14.11 0.38 3.78
N LYS A 80 14.06 -0.86 3.27
CA LYS A 80 13.32 -1.25 2.07
C LYS A 80 11.88 -0.81 2.24
N ASN A 81 11.58 0.43 1.83
CA ASN A 81 10.22 0.98 1.84
C ASN A 81 9.41 0.46 0.64
N ASN A 82 9.56 -0.84 0.32
CA ASN A 82 8.43 -1.60 -0.14
C ASN A 82 7.47 -1.63 1.04
N LYS A 83 6.53 -0.67 1.10
CA LYS A 83 5.21 -0.97 1.65
C LYS A 83 4.64 -2.06 0.75
N THR A 84 5.10 -3.30 0.97
CA THR A 84 4.35 -4.49 0.65
C THR A 84 2.95 -4.18 1.16
N LYS A 85 2.01 -4.02 0.22
CA LYS A 85 0.60 -3.84 0.57
C LYS A 85 0.34 -4.96 1.58
N ARG A 86 0.05 -4.60 2.84
CA ARG A 86 -0.13 -5.60 3.90
C ARG A 86 -1.15 -6.59 3.35
N VAL A 87 -0.75 -7.86 3.21
CA VAL A 87 -1.64 -8.88 2.67
C VAL A 87 -2.86 -8.89 3.57
N ARG A 88 -4.02 -8.65 2.97
CA ARG A 88 -5.27 -8.63 3.71
C ARG A 88 -5.51 -10.05 4.21
N THR A 89 -5.59 -10.22 5.52
CA THR A 89 -5.98 -11.50 6.11
C THR A 89 -7.41 -11.84 5.67
N THR A 90 -7.57 -12.99 5.02
CA THR A 90 -8.86 -13.63 4.74
C THR A 90 -9.13 -14.61 5.86
N PHE A 91 -10.25 -14.44 6.57
CA PHE A 91 -10.67 -15.36 7.62
C PHE A 91 -11.38 -16.55 7.00
N THR A 92 -11.12 -17.76 7.51
CA THR A 92 -11.91 -18.94 7.18
C THR A 92 -13.29 -18.86 7.84
N GLU A 93 -14.23 -19.68 7.36
CA GLU A 93 -15.57 -19.75 7.95
C GLU A 93 -15.53 -20.17 9.42
N GLU A 94 -14.73 -21.19 9.76
CA GLU A 94 -14.52 -21.65 11.14
C GLU A 94 -13.97 -20.55 12.05
N GLN A 95 -12.97 -19.79 11.59
CA GLN A 95 -12.43 -18.65 12.35
C GLN A 95 -13.49 -17.59 12.61
N LEU A 96 -14.35 -17.30 11.61
CA LEU A 96 -15.44 -16.34 11.77
C LEU A 96 -16.50 -16.84 12.75
N GLN A 97 -16.85 -18.13 12.74
CA GLN A 97 -17.80 -18.70 13.70
C GLN A 97 -17.31 -18.53 15.14
N ILE A 98 -16.04 -18.82 15.41
CA ILE A 98 -15.43 -18.66 16.74
C ILE A 98 -15.44 -17.18 17.15
N LEU A 99 -15.03 -16.28 16.26
CA LEU A 99 -15.01 -14.83 16.52
C LEU A 99 -16.42 -14.28 16.81
N GLN A 100 -17.43 -14.70 16.05
CA GLN A 100 -18.82 -14.29 16.24
C GLN A 100 -19.41 -14.84 17.53
N ALA A 101 -19.15 -16.11 17.86
CA ALA A 101 -19.59 -16.71 19.11
C ALA A 101 -19.04 -15.95 20.32
N ASN A 102 -17.76 -15.58 20.29
CA ASN A 102 -17.16 -14.75 21.35
C ASN A 102 -17.72 -13.33 21.36
N PHE A 103 -17.99 -12.72 20.20
CA PHE A 103 -18.57 -11.38 20.12
C PHE A 103 -19.98 -11.27 20.71
N ASN A 104 -20.77 -12.34 20.61
CA ASN A 104 -22.10 -12.43 21.21
C ASN A 104 -22.05 -12.55 22.74
N ILE A 105 -20.95 -13.07 23.29
CA ILE A 105 -20.74 -13.19 24.74
C ILE A 105 -20.20 -11.86 25.28
N ASP A 106 -19.12 -11.37 24.69
CA ASP A 106 -18.54 -10.08 25.02
C ASP A 106 -18.09 -9.36 23.75
N SER A 107 -18.74 -8.22 23.49
CA SER A 107 -18.38 -7.37 22.36
C SER A 107 -17.11 -6.55 22.61
N ASN A 108 -16.58 -6.48 23.84
CA ASN A 108 -15.38 -5.75 24.23
C ASN A 108 -14.43 -6.57 25.14
N PRO A 109 -13.89 -7.70 24.62
CA PRO A 109 -13.01 -8.58 25.38
C PRO A 109 -11.74 -7.88 25.84
N ASP A 110 -11.24 -8.29 27.00
CA ASP A 110 -10.02 -7.78 27.60
C ASP A 110 -8.75 -8.33 26.91
N GLY A 111 -7.58 -7.98 27.43
CA GLY A 111 -6.30 -8.41 26.87
C GLY A 111 -6.05 -9.92 26.96
N GLN A 112 -6.57 -10.59 27.98
CA GLN A 112 -6.40 -12.03 28.19
C GLN A 112 -7.37 -12.83 27.31
N ASP A 113 -8.61 -12.38 27.21
CA ASP A 113 -9.62 -12.97 26.34
C ASP A 113 -9.23 -12.88 24.87
N LEU A 114 -8.69 -11.73 24.44
CA LEU A 114 -8.15 -11.57 23.08
C LEU A 114 -7.02 -12.55 22.76
N GLU A 115 -6.17 -12.87 23.74
CA GLU A 115 -5.05 -13.80 23.56
C GLU A 115 -5.53 -15.25 23.44
N ARG A 116 -6.53 -15.63 24.23
CA ARG A 116 -7.19 -16.92 24.12
C ARG A 116 -7.88 -17.08 22.76
N ILE A 117 -8.66 -16.09 22.33
CA ILE A 117 -9.37 -16.12 21.04
C ILE A 117 -8.38 -16.15 19.88
N ALA A 118 -7.29 -15.38 19.95
CA ALA A 118 -6.21 -15.41 18.97
C ALA A 118 -5.58 -16.80 18.85
N SER A 119 -5.29 -17.44 19.98
CA SER A 119 -4.73 -18.80 20.02
C SER A 119 -5.68 -19.84 19.41
N VAL A 120 -6.97 -19.78 19.76
CA VAL A 120 -7.98 -20.73 19.24
C VAL A 120 -8.23 -20.54 17.74
N THR A 121 -8.24 -19.29 17.26
CA THR A 121 -8.47 -18.99 15.83
C THR A 121 -7.22 -19.11 14.96
N GLY A 122 -6.03 -19.28 15.56
CA GLY A 122 -4.75 -19.24 14.86
C GLY A 122 -4.41 -17.87 14.28
N LEU A 123 -5.02 -16.80 14.78
CA LEU A 123 -4.80 -15.42 14.35
C LEU A 123 -3.86 -14.71 15.32
N SER A 124 -3.23 -13.62 14.88
CA SER A 124 -2.48 -12.77 15.82
C SER A 124 -3.42 -11.97 16.72
N LYS A 125 -3.00 -11.67 17.96
CA LYS A 125 -3.72 -10.81 18.92
C LYS A 125 -4.17 -9.49 18.29
N ARG A 126 -3.32 -8.88 17.46
CA ARG A 126 -3.63 -7.64 16.74
C ARG A 126 -4.75 -7.83 15.71
N VAL A 127 -4.74 -8.92 14.96
CA VAL A 127 -5.78 -9.22 13.96
C VAL A 127 -7.12 -9.46 14.65
N THR A 128 -7.14 -10.27 15.72
CA THR A 128 -8.32 -10.49 16.56
C THR A 128 -8.86 -9.18 17.14
N GLN A 129 -7.99 -8.36 17.75
CA GLN A 129 -8.36 -7.06 18.28
C GLN A 129 -8.98 -6.13 17.21
N VAL A 130 -8.38 -6.05 16.03
CA VAL A 130 -8.90 -5.24 14.91
C VAL A 130 -10.23 -5.79 14.40
N TRP A 131 -10.42 -7.11 14.39
CA TRP A 131 -11.70 -7.70 14.05
C TRP A 131 -12.79 -7.24 15.01
N PHE A 132 -12.57 -7.32 16.33
CA PHE A 132 -13.54 -6.85 17.34
C PHE A 132 -13.85 -5.36 17.22
N GLN A 133 -12.83 -4.51 16.97
CA GLN A 133 -13.04 -3.07 16.72
C GLN A 133 -13.90 -2.83 15.49
N ASN A 134 -13.62 -3.53 14.38
CA ASN A 134 -14.39 -3.41 13.15
C ASN A 134 -15.83 -3.96 13.31
N SER A 135 -16.01 -5.06 14.03
CA SER A 135 -17.31 -5.65 14.33
C SER A 135 -18.18 -4.68 15.13
N ARG A 136 -17.65 -4.05 16.19
CA ARG A 136 -18.36 -2.99 16.93
C ARG A 136 -18.68 -1.78 16.06
N ALA A 137 -17.73 -1.34 15.22
CA ALA A 137 -17.95 -0.21 14.32
C ALA A 137 -19.09 -0.49 13.31
N ARG A 138 -19.22 -1.73 12.84
CA ARG A 138 -20.34 -2.16 11.99
C ARG A 138 -21.64 -2.20 12.76
N GLN A 139 -21.66 -2.77 13.97
CA GLN A 139 -22.85 -2.83 14.81
C GLN A 139 -23.43 -1.42 15.07
N LYS A 140 -22.58 -0.44 15.41
CA LYS A 140 -23.01 0.96 15.60
C LYS A 140 -23.64 1.59 14.36
N LYS A 141 -23.18 1.22 13.16
CA LYS A 141 -23.76 1.71 11.89
C LYS A 141 -25.11 1.11 11.55
N HIS A 142 -25.48 -0.04 12.13
CA HIS A 142 -26.80 -0.65 11.93
C HIS A 142 -27.83 -0.20 12.97
N VAL A 143 -27.39 0.48 14.03
CA VAL A 143 -28.25 1.00 15.11
C VAL A 143 -28.53 2.51 14.94
N GLN A 144 -27.91 3.16 13.94
CA GLN A 144 -28.01 4.59 13.67
C GLN A 144 -28.70 4.89 12.34
#